data_AF-A0A0S8ICI6-F1
#
_entry.id   AF-A0A0S8ICI6-F1
#
_cell.length_a   1.000
_cell.length_b   1.000
_cell.length_c   1.000
_cell.angle_alpha   90.00
_cell.angle_beta   90.00
_cell.angle_gamma   90.00
#
_symmetry.space_group_name_H-M   'P 1'
#
loop_
_entity.id
_entity.type
_entity.pdbx_description
1 polymer ?
#
loop_
_entity_poly.entity_id
_entity_poly.type
_entity_poly.pdbx_seq_one_letter_code
_entity_poly.pdbx_strand_id
1 'polypeptide(L)'
;MKRIESLFLLVIILSLCLNSCGPSPSPAATPQAPTRTSLQPTATIASPTPTKIPQGETIIVTSTADSGPGTLRQALQDAQPGDIIAFDTFVFPPDVPVTIYPDSELPPINQGHLTIDASDAGVILDGRNIPGEFIPGLQVMSNGNTIRGLQVINFSGAGIVLSGGAQKNMIGGDRGIGSGPLGQGNLTSNNTMGIGIWDVGTDINIITGNLVGTDASGKEDRGNRGSGIWITDGVGNKIGPDNVLSYNAEAGIQILSSNSFGNTITQNHIFKNGVFGIHLMDGGNEELMAPAIFDFDFNAGSLKGSACANCTIEIFSDNNSEGEFYEGRTDANGNGAFMFDKGASFTSPHLTATATDTNGNTSQFSVPTSGTRVSLILQEGNDLPRTLLRTKQSNELEDN
;
A
#
# COMPACT_ATOMS: atom_id res chain seq x y z
N MET A 1 26.61 33.44 -17.04
CA MET A 1 26.38 32.03 -16.70
C MET A 1 26.33 31.91 -15.19
N LYS A 2 25.13 31.94 -14.62
CA LYS A 2 24.88 31.85 -13.17
C LYS A 2 23.92 30.68 -12.97
N ARG A 3 24.32 29.73 -12.11
CA ARG A 3 23.49 28.63 -11.60
C ARG A 3 22.48 29.21 -10.60
N ILE A 4 21.23 28.78 -10.71
CA ILE A 4 20.16 29.04 -9.76
C ILE A 4 19.87 27.69 -9.09
N GLU A 5 20.21 27.57 -7.82
CA GLU A 5 19.71 26.51 -6.95
C GLU A 5 18.43 27.04 -6.28
N SER A 6 17.36 26.25 -6.34
CA SER A 6 16.07 26.57 -5.74
C SER A 6 15.96 25.88 -4.38
N LEU A 7 15.86 26.71 -3.35
CA LEU A 7 15.69 26.38 -1.94
C LEU A 7 14.19 26.16 -1.67
N PHE A 8 13.77 24.95 -1.28
CA PHE A 8 12.42 24.71 -0.75
C PHE A 8 12.49 24.64 0.78
N LEU A 9 11.64 25.46 1.41
CA LEU A 9 11.60 25.77 2.83
C LEU A 9 10.59 24.83 3.52
N LEU A 10 11.08 23.95 4.40
CA LEU A 10 10.25 23.14 5.30
C LEU A 10 10.07 23.92 6.62
N VAL A 11 8.82 24.25 6.97
CA VAL A 11 8.47 24.93 8.23
C VAL A 11 8.09 23.86 9.26
N ILE A 12 8.97 23.62 10.24
CA ILE A 12 8.69 22.80 11.43
C ILE A 12 8.43 23.73 12.60
N ILE A 13 7.24 23.62 13.22
CA ILE A 13 6.91 24.32 14.47
C ILE A 13 7.34 23.43 15.65
N LEU A 14 8.36 23.89 16.37
CA LEU A 14 8.86 23.33 17.63
C LEU A 14 8.16 24.04 18.80
N SER A 15 7.52 23.31 19.71
CA SER A 15 7.02 23.87 20.97
C SER A 15 7.88 23.37 22.14
N LEU A 16 8.52 24.31 22.82
CA LEU A 16 9.46 24.12 23.91
C LEU A 16 8.76 23.92 25.27
N CYS A 17 9.27 22.96 26.04
CA CYS A 17 9.06 22.83 27.48
C CYS A 17 9.77 23.95 28.25
N LEU A 18 9.16 24.44 29.34
CA LEU A 18 9.85 25.17 30.42
C LEU A 18 9.28 24.77 31.80
N ASN A 19 10.13 24.06 32.55
CA ASN A 19 10.46 24.13 33.99
C ASN A 19 9.38 24.52 35.04
N SER A 20 9.27 23.74 36.13
CA SER A 20 10.10 23.92 37.35
C SER A 20 9.57 23.22 38.62
N CYS A 21 10.54 22.81 39.46
CA CYS A 21 10.58 22.70 40.93
C CYS A 21 9.49 21.94 41.73
N GLY A 22 9.94 20.89 42.44
CA GLY A 22 9.21 20.29 43.57
C GLY A 22 9.48 20.97 44.92
N PRO A 23 8.86 20.46 46.00
CA PRO A 23 9.54 20.36 47.29
C PRO A 23 9.39 18.98 47.98
N SER A 24 10.36 18.74 48.88
CA SER A 24 10.72 17.59 49.73
C SER A 24 9.61 17.01 50.67
N PRO A 25 9.87 15.86 51.34
CA PRO A 25 8.83 14.92 51.81
C PRO A 25 8.33 15.21 53.24
N SER A 26 7.13 14.69 53.55
CA SER A 26 6.50 14.73 54.89
C SER A 26 6.15 13.31 55.38
N PRO A 27 6.05 13.08 56.70
CA PRO A 27 6.43 11.82 57.34
C PRO A 27 5.34 10.73 57.40
N ALA A 28 5.83 9.51 57.65
CA ALA A 28 5.08 8.27 57.77
C ALA A 28 3.87 8.35 58.72
N ALA A 29 2.72 7.87 58.23
CA ALA A 29 1.53 7.61 59.03
C ALA A 29 1.42 6.11 59.36
N THR A 30 1.08 5.85 60.61
CA THR A 30 0.85 4.57 61.28
C THR A 30 -0.28 3.74 60.63
N PRO A 31 -0.23 2.39 60.70
CA PRO A 31 -1.23 1.53 60.05
C PRO A 31 -2.56 1.53 60.82
N GLN A 32 -3.63 1.96 60.16
CA GLN A 32 -5.01 1.75 60.63
C GLN A 32 -5.60 0.46 60.02
N ALA A 33 -6.37 -0.26 60.83
CA ALA A 33 -6.99 -1.54 60.50
C ALA A 33 -8.00 -1.46 59.32
N PRO A 34 -8.17 -2.53 58.53
CA PRO A 34 -8.96 -2.49 57.30
C PRO A 34 -10.45 -2.35 57.60
N THR A 35 -11.03 -1.23 57.17
CA THR A 35 -12.47 -1.07 57.03
C THR A 35 -12.93 -1.82 55.78
N ARG A 36 -13.87 -2.74 55.93
CA ARG A 36 -14.48 -3.46 54.80
C ARG A 36 -15.39 -2.51 54.02
N THR A 37 -14.89 -1.95 52.94
CA THR A 37 -15.69 -1.20 51.96
C THR A 37 -16.43 -2.20 51.08
N SER A 38 -17.76 -2.14 51.07
CA SER A 38 -18.57 -2.91 50.12
C SER A 38 -18.30 -2.41 48.70
N LEU A 39 -17.93 -3.31 47.79
CA LEU A 39 -17.82 -3.02 46.37
C LEU A 39 -19.21 -2.60 45.84
N GLN A 40 -19.38 -1.31 45.55
CA GLN A 40 -20.48 -0.86 44.70
C GLN A 40 -20.22 -1.36 43.27
N PRO A 41 -21.20 -1.98 42.58
CA PRO A 41 -21.02 -2.38 41.20
C PRO A 41 -20.71 -1.16 40.34
N THR A 42 -19.55 -1.18 39.68
CA THR A 42 -19.20 -0.24 38.62
C THR A 42 -20.25 -0.34 37.52
N ALA A 43 -20.94 0.75 37.23
CA ALA A 43 -21.84 0.81 36.08
C ALA A 43 -21.01 0.59 34.80
N THR A 44 -21.26 -0.51 34.12
CA THR A 44 -20.70 -0.79 32.80
C THR A 44 -21.17 0.30 31.85
N ILE A 45 -20.25 1.14 31.38
CA ILE A 45 -20.52 2.01 30.23
C ILE A 45 -20.74 1.05 29.06
N ALA A 46 -21.98 0.97 28.57
CA ALA A 46 -22.29 0.20 27.38
C ALA A 46 -21.36 0.66 26.24
N SER A 47 -20.71 -0.29 25.56
CA SER A 47 -20.01 -0.01 24.31
C SER A 47 -20.95 0.77 23.38
N PRO A 48 -20.48 1.80 22.67
CA PRO A 48 -21.33 2.54 21.76
C PRO A 48 -21.98 1.55 20.81
N THR A 49 -23.32 1.51 20.82
CA THR A 49 -24.10 0.75 19.86
C THR A 49 -23.59 1.11 18.47
N PRO A 50 -23.14 0.15 17.64
CA PRO A 50 -22.76 0.47 16.27
C PRO A 50 -23.96 1.16 15.61
N THR A 51 -23.81 2.45 15.32
CA THR A 51 -24.81 3.21 14.58
C THR A 51 -25.03 2.45 13.28
N LYS A 52 -26.22 1.87 13.11
CA LYS A 52 -26.60 1.20 11.88
C LYS A 52 -26.41 2.21 10.75
N ILE A 53 -25.43 1.98 9.88
CA ILE A 53 -25.24 2.78 8.67
C ILE A 53 -26.57 2.67 7.90
N PRO A 54 -27.22 3.79 7.53
CA PRO A 54 -28.40 3.76 6.69
C PRO A 54 -28.13 2.92 5.44
N GLN A 55 -29.12 2.16 4.97
CA GLN A 55 -29.01 1.49 3.68
C GLN A 55 -28.95 2.60 2.62
N GLY A 56 -27.80 2.80 2.00
CA GLY A 56 -27.60 3.87 1.02
C GLY A 56 -28.34 3.60 -0.29
N GLU A 57 -28.50 4.68 -1.06
CA GLU A 57 -29.16 4.68 -2.35
C GLU A 57 -28.14 4.45 -3.48
N THR A 58 -28.64 4.06 -4.66
CA THR A 58 -27.80 3.98 -5.87
C THR A 58 -27.99 5.24 -6.72
N ILE A 59 -26.91 6.00 -6.89
CA ILE A 59 -26.83 7.16 -7.79
C ILE A 59 -26.24 6.69 -9.11
N ILE A 60 -27.00 6.80 -10.20
CA ILE A 60 -26.56 6.35 -11.54
C ILE A 60 -26.03 7.55 -12.32
N VAL A 61 -24.76 7.50 -12.71
CA VAL A 61 -24.13 8.44 -13.64
C VAL A 61 -24.58 8.12 -15.06
N THR A 62 -25.21 9.08 -15.72
CA THR A 62 -25.85 8.97 -17.04
C THR A 62 -25.29 9.97 -18.06
N SER A 63 -24.23 10.70 -17.71
CA SER A 63 -23.64 11.73 -18.55
C SER A 63 -22.12 11.71 -18.48
N THR A 64 -21.49 11.99 -19.63
CA THR A 64 -20.04 12.16 -19.76
C THR A 64 -19.58 13.60 -19.54
N ALA A 65 -20.52 14.54 -19.36
CA ALA A 65 -20.21 15.93 -19.09
C ALA A 65 -19.53 16.10 -17.71
N ASP A 66 -18.72 17.15 -17.56
CA ASP A 66 -18.07 17.47 -16.28
C ASP A 66 -19.07 17.88 -15.20
N SER A 67 -20.14 18.60 -15.56
CA SER A 67 -21.09 19.17 -14.59
C SER A 67 -22.54 19.14 -15.09
N GLY A 68 -23.47 19.30 -14.14
CA GLY A 68 -24.91 19.26 -14.37
C GLY A 68 -25.53 17.89 -14.09
N PRO A 69 -26.84 17.75 -14.36
CA PRO A 69 -27.59 16.53 -14.03
C PRO A 69 -26.98 15.26 -14.64
N GLY A 70 -26.90 14.20 -13.84
CA GLY A 70 -26.43 12.88 -14.27
C GLY A 70 -24.91 12.72 -14.40
N THR A 71 -24.11 13.72 -14.02
CA THR A 71 -22.64 13.67 -14.09
C THR A 71 -22.02 13.03 -12.85
N LEU A 72 -20.79 12.52 -12.97
CA LEU A 72 -20.01 12.02 -11.83
C LEU A 72 -19.79 13.11 -10.78
N ARG A 73 -19.52 14.36 -11.21
CA ARG A 73 -19.33 15.50 -10.29
C ARG A 73 -20.58 15.74 -9.44
N GLN A 74 -21.76 15.74 -10.05
CA GLN A 74 -23.01 15.88 -9.32
C GLN A 74 -23.23 14.70 -8.37
N ALA A 75 -22.96 13.46 -8.82
CA ALA A 75 -23.07 12.27 -7.98
C ALA A 75 -22.17 12.33 -6.74
N LEU A 76 -20.92 12.78 -6.89
CA LEU A 76 -19.98 12.97 -5.77
C LEU A 76 -20.44 14.04 -4.78
N GLN A 77 -21.14 15.09 -5.24
CA GLN A 77 -21.69 16.15 -4.39
C GLN A 77 -22.94 15.71 -3.63
N ASP A 78 -23.78 14.90 -4.26
CA ASP A 78 -25.05 14.46 -3.70
C ASP A 78 -24.91 13.26 -2.76
N ALA A 79 -23.90 12.42 -2.99
CA ALA A 79 -23.69 11.16 -2.27
C ALA A 79 -23.63 11.34 -0.75
N GLN A 80 -24.34 10.46 -0.06
CA GLN A 80 -24.37 10.33 1.38
C GLN A 80 -23.63 9.06 1.84
N PRO A 81 -23.32 8.91 3.14
CA PRO A 81 -22.67 7.71 3.63
C PRO A 81 -23.50 6.45 3.38
N GLY A 82 -22.89 5.44 2.76
CA GLY A 82 -23.52 4.17 2.41
C GLY A 82 -24.01 4.08 0.96
N ASP A 83 -24.03 5.19 0.22
CA ASP A 83 -24.49 5.22 -1.16
C ASP A 83 -23.55 4.45 -2.12
N ILE A 84 -24.09 4.10 -3.27
CA ILE A 84 -23.36 3.52 -4.39
C ILE A 84 -23.48 4.47 -5.59
N ILE A 85 -22.36 4.97 -6.10
CA ILE A 85 -22.27 5.62 -7.39
C ILE A 85 -21.98 4.54 -8.44
N ALA A 86 -22.96 4.26 -9.29
CA ALA A 86 -22.86 3.32 -10.40
C ALA A 86 -22.94 4.08 -11.74
N PHE A 87 -22.64 3.39 -12.84
CA PHE A 87 -22.61 4.00 -14.17
C PHE A 87 -23.62 3.31 -15.10
N ASP A 88 -24.38 4.10 -15.85
CA ASP A 88 -25.31 3.58 -16.85
C ASP A 88 -24.52 2.91 -17.99
N THR A 89 -24.70 1.60 -18.17
CA THR A 89 -23.99 0.82 -19.19
C THR A 89 -24.42 1.12 -20.62
N PHE A 90 -25.52 1.84 -20.84
CA PHE A 90 -25.83 2.41 -22.15
C PHE A 90 -24.96 3.63 -22.47
N VAL A 91 -24.56 4.39 -21.45
CA VAL A 91 -23.70 5.58 -21.59
C VAL A 91 -22.22 5.21 -21.49
N PHE A 92 -21.89 4.22 -20.67
CA PHE A 92 -20.55 3.68 -20.45
C PHE A 92 -20.49 2.18 -20.76
N PRO A 93 -20.62 1.77 -22.04
CA PRO A 93 -20.61 0.36 -22.40
C PRO A 93 -19.34 -0.36 -21.95
N PRO A 94 -19.45 -1.56 -21.36
CA PRO A 94 -18.29 -2.31 -20.86
C PRO A 94 -17.24 -2.58 -21.95
N ASP A 95 -17.68 -2.96 -23.16
CA ASP A 95 -16.79 -3.32 -24.27
C ASP A 95 -16.23 -2.10 -25.03
N VAL A 96 -16.78 -0.91 -24.80
CA VAL A 96 -16.38 0.34 -25.47
C VAL A 96 -16.28 1.45 -24.43
N PRO A 97 -15.16 1.51 -23.67
CA PRO A 97 -15.03 2.48 -22.60
C PRO A 97 -15.16 3.93 -23.09
N VAL A 98 -15.86 4.74 -22.29
CA VAL A 98 -16.19 6.13 -22.60
C VAL A 98 -15.53 7.05 -21.59
N THR A 99 -15.03 8.19 -22.10
CA THR A 99 -14.27 9.15 -21.31
C THR A 99 -15.14 10.26 -20.74
N ILE A 100 -14.96 10.52 -19.45
CA ILE A 100 -15.33 11.75 -18.77
C ILE A 100 -14.08 12.62 -18.75
N TYR A 101 -14.20 13.86 -19.22
CA TYR A 101 -13.13 14.86 -19.16
C TYR A 101 -13.50 15.89 -18.10
N PRO A 102 -12.97 15.80 -16.86
CA PRO A 102 -13.20 16.85 -15.88
C PRO A 102 -12.51 18.15 -16.30
N ASP A 103 -13.19 19.28 -16.07
CA ASP A 103 -12.64 20.62 -16.39
C ASP A 103 -11.95 21.25 -15.17
N SER A 104 -12.14 20.68 -13.98
CA SER A 104 -11.57 21.09 -12.70
C SER A 104 -11.45 19.90 -11.74
N GLU A 105 -10.76 20.08 -10.62
CA GLU A 105 -10.68 19.07 -9.55
C GLU A 105 -12.07 18.52 -9.18
N LEU A 106 -12.19 17.19 -9.08
CA LEU A 106 -13.44 16.54 -8.68
C LEU A 106 -13.67 16.73 -7.18
N PRO A 107 -14.93 16.81 -6.71
CA PRO A 107 -15.23 16.94 -5.28
C PRO A 107 -14.60 15.79 -4.47
N PRO A 108 -13.92 16.08 -3.35
CA PRO A 108 -13.33 15.05 -2.51
C PRO A 108 -14.40 14.23 -1.79
N ILE A 109 -14.10 12.95 -1.55
CA ILE A 109 -14.98 11.99 -0.87
C ILE A 109 -14.83 12.17 0.64
N ASN A 110 -15.76 12.93 1.26
CA ASN A 110 -15.73 13.32 2.67
C ASN A 110 -16.77 12.60 3.55
N GLN A 111 -17.77 11.99 2.94
CA GLN A 111 -18.91 11.36 3.61
C GLN A 111 -18.59 10.00 4.25
N GLY A 112 -17.64 9.26 3.67
CA GLY A 112 -17.31 7.89 4.08
C GLY A 112 -18.34 6.87 3.62
N HIS A 113 -18.00 5.58 3.71
CA HIS A 113 -18.86 4.46 3.33
C HIS A 113 -19.45 4.55 1.91
N LEU A 114 -18.83 5.33 1.01
CA LEU A 114 -19.25 5.45 -0.38
C LEU A 114 -18.65 4.31 -1.20
N THR A 115 -19.46 3.70 -2.07
CA THR A 115 -18.94 2.83 -3.12
C THR A 115 -19.01 3.55 -4.46
N ILE A 116 -17.89 3.67 -5.17
CA ILE A 116 -17.87 4.04 -6.58
C ILE A 116 -17.59 2.76 -7.37
N ASP A 117 -18.59 2.32 -8.14
CA ASP A 117 -18.60 1.02 -8.78
C ASP A 117 -18.76 1.11 -10.29
N ALA A 118 -17.63 0.99 -11.00
CA ALA A 118 -17.60 0.86 -12.45
C ALA A 118 -17.32 -0.58 -12.90
N SER A 119 -17.51 -1.59 -12.04
CA SER A 119 -17.10 -2.97 -12.34
C SER A 119 -17.80 -3.57 -13.57
N ASP A 120 -18.98 -3.06 -13.92
CA ASP A 120 -19.79 -3.47 -15.08
C ASP A 120 -19.80 -2.44 -16.23
N ALA A 121 -18.99 -1.37 -16.12
CA ALA A 121 -19.00 -0.25 -17.05
C ALA A 121 -17.61 0.08 -17.59
N GLY A 122 -17.56 0.62 -18.80
CA GLY A 122 -16.32 1.12 -19.39
C GLY A 122 -16.15 2.60 -19.09
N VAL A 123 -15.56 2.95 -17.95
CA VAL A 123 -15.40 4.36 -17.52
C VAL A 123 -13.93 4.78 -17.54
N ILE A 124 -13.64 5.88 -18.23
CA ILE A 124 -12.33 6.54 -18.21
C ILE A 124 -12.48 7.95 -17.63
N LEU A 125 -11.75 8.24 -16.56
CA LEU A 125 -11.52 9.59 -16.05
C LEU A 125 -10.21 10.11 -16.61
N ASP A 126 -10.26 11.19 -17.40
CA ASP A 126 -9.10 11.73 -18.10
C ASP A 126 -8.84 13.18 -17.70
N GLY A 127 -7.82 13.38 -16.87
CA GLY A 127 -7.47 14.67 -16.27
C GLY A 127 -6.76 15.66 -17.20
N ARG A 128 -6.55 15.33 -18.49
CA ARG A 128 -5.71 16.13 -19.41
C ARG A 128 -6.12 17.60 -19.58
N ASN A 129 -7.38 17.95 -19.28
CA ASN A 129 -7.93 19.29 -19.46
C ASN A 129 -7.88 20.13 -18.17
N ILE A 130 -7.57 19.53 -17.02
CA ILE A 130 -7.60 20.23 -15.74
C ILE A 130 -6.36 21.12 -15.62
N PRO A 131 -6.52 22.45 -15.46
CA PRO A 131 -5.39 23.34 -15.24
C PRO A 131 -4.83 23.18 -13.81
N GLY A 132 -3.52 23.33 -13.67
CA GLY A 132 -2.84 23.30 -12.38
C GLY A 132 -1.99 22.05 -12.18
N GLU A 133 -1.17 22.12 -11.14
CA GLU A 133 -0.25 21.05 -10.77
C GLU A 133 -0.84 20.23 -9.63
N PHE A 134 -0.46 18.96 -9.58
CA PHE A 134 -0.78 18.06 -8.48
C PHE A 134 -2.27 17.84 -8.20
N ILE A 135 -3.13 17.93 -9.23
CA ILE A 135 -4.57 17.68 -9.08
C ILE A 135 -4.84 16.17 -9.16
N PRO A 136 -5.44 15.55 -8.12
CA PRO A 136 -5.74 14.13 -8.13
C PRO A 136 -6.94 13.81 -9.01
N GLY A 137 -7.02 12.56 -9.48
CA GLY A 137 -8.22 12.06 -10.15
C GLY A 137 -9.38 11.88 -9.19
N LEU A 138 -9.14 11.19 -8.08
CA LEU A 138 -10.09 11.07 -6.96
C LEU A 138 -9.34 11.25 -5.65
N GLN A 139 -9.88 12.09 -4.76
CA GLN A 139 -9.36 12.29 -3.41
C GLN A 139 -10.33 11.70 -2.37
N VAL A 140 -9.82 10.76 -1.57
CA VAL A 140 -10.53 10.10 -0.47
C VAL A 140 -10.04 10.68 0.85
N MET A 141 -10.92 11.36 1.57
CA MET A 141 -10.62 12.01 2.87
C MET A 141 -11.50 11.45 4.01
N SER A 142 -12.10 10.30 3.78
CA SER A 142 -13.05 9.69 4.71
C SER A 142 -12.86 8.17 4.76
N ASN A 143 -13.61 7.51 5.64
CA ASN A 143 -13.38 6.11 5.98
C ASN A 143 -14.35 5.16 5.26
N GLY A 144 -13.93 3.92 5.06
CA GLY A 144 -14.82 2.84 4.67
C GLY A 144 -15.33 2.90 3.22
N ASN A 145 -14.67 3.65 2.35
CA ASN A 145 -15.06 3.78 0.95
C ASN A 145 -14.54 2.61 0.10
N THR A 146 -15.18 2.34 -1.02
CA THR A 146 -14.71 1.39 -2.04
C THR A 146 -14.69 2.07 -3.41
N ILE A 147 -13.58 1.97 -4.14
CA ILE A 147 -13.45 2.49 -5.50
C ILE A 147 -12.96 1.35 -6.40
N ARG A 148 -13.73 1.01 -7.44
CA ARG A 148 -13.44 -0.13 -8.32
C ARG A 148 -13.91 0.08 -9.76
N GLY A 149 -13.24 -0.56 -10.71
CA GLY A 149 -13.59 -0.60 -12.13
C GLY A 149 -13.25 0.66 -12.95
N LEU A 150 -12.57 1.64 -12.37
CA LEU A 150 -12.26 2.91 -13.05
C LEU A 150 -10.93 2.87 -13.78
N GLN A 151 -10.84 3.49 -14.95
CA GLN A 151 -9.58 3.91 -15.56
C GLN A 151 -9.35 5.38 -15.22
N VAL A 152 -8.23 5.73 -14.56
CA VAL A 152 -7.92 7.08 -14.09
C VAL A 152 -6.57 7.52 -14.62
N ILE A 153 -6.57 8.43 -15.60
CA ILE A 153 -5.39 8.73 -16.42
C ILE A 153 -5.14 10.23 -16.61
N ASN A 154 -3.90 10.57 -16.94
CA ASN A 154 -3.46 11.92 -17.34
C ASN A 154 -3.71 13.03 -16.30
N PHE A 155 -3.75 12.70 -15.00
CA PHE A 155 -3.83 13.69 -13.93
C PHE A 155 -2.46 14.29 -13.60
N SER A 156 -2.43 15.55 -13.20
CA SER A 156 -1.21 16.24 -12.76
C SER A 156 -0.79 15.87 -11.34
N GLY A 157 -1.65 15.20 -10.57
CA GLY A 157 -1.36 14.56 -9.28
C GLY A 157 -1.41 13.04 -9.34
N ALA A 158 -1.82 12.42 -8.23
CA ALA A 158 -2.10 10.98 -8.17
C ALA A 158 -3.37 10.63 -8.96
N GLY A 159 -3.45 9.44 -9.55
CA GLY A 159 -4.72 8.95 -10.10
C GLY A 159 -5.78 8.87 -9.01
N ILE A 160 -5.47 8.15 -7.92
CA ILE A 160 -6.32 8.05 -6.73
C ILE A 160 -5.45 8.36 -5.51
N VAL A 161 -5.93 9.22 -4.60
CA VAL A 161 -5.23 9.51 -3.35
C VAL A 161 -6.14 9.29 -2.15
N LEU A 162 -5.60 8.65 -1.11
CA LEU A 162 -6.14 8.60 0.23
C LEU A 162 -5.33 9.57 1.10
N SER A 163 -6.01 10.46 1.80
CA SER A 163 -5.37 11.54 2.57
C SER A 163 -6.22 11.96 3.76
N GLY A 164 -5.73 12.87 4.60
CA GLY A 164 -6.54 13.50 5.65
C GLY A 164 -7.04 12.54 6.73
N GLY A 165 -6.32 11.45 6.99
CA GLY A 165 -6.69 10.46 8.00
C GLY A 165 -7.72 9.43 7.52
N ALA A 166 -7.78 9.16 6.21
CA ALA A 166 -8.71 8.22 5.61
C ALA A 166 -8.34 6.76 5.93
N GLN A 167 -9.29 5.99 6.48
CA GLN A 167 -9.06 4.63 6.96
C GLN A 167 -10.05 3.60 6.41
N LYS A 168 -9.62 2.34 6.36
CA LYS A 168 -10.47 1.19 6.01
C LYS A 168 -11.12 1.32 4.63
N ASN A 169 -10.45 2.02 3.71
CA ASN A 169 -10.89 2.11 2.33
C ASN A 169 -10.35 0.94 1.51
N MET A 170 -11.07 0.58 0.45
CA MET A 170 -10.66 -0.44 -0.51
C MET A 170 -10.56 0.16 -1.90
N ILE A 171 -9.37 0.12 -2.48
CA ILE A 171 -9.12 0.54 -3.87
C ILE A 171 -8.85 -0.70 -4.70
N GLY A 172 -9.79 -1.01 -5.58
CA GLY A 172 -9.79 -2.17 -6.45
C GLY A 172 -10.57 -3.35 -5.88
N GLY A 173 -10.24 -4.55 -6.33
CA GLY A 173 -10.97 -5.78 -6.04
C GLY A 173 -10.58 -6.91 -6.99
N ASP A 174 -11.46 -7.89 -7.16
CA ASP A 174 -11.23 -9.00 -8.10
C ASP A 174 -11.51 -8.55 -9.55
N ARG A 175 -10.46 -8.55 -10.39
CA ARG A 175 -10.55 -8.22 -11.83
C ARG A 175 -11.41 -9.21 -12.64
N GLY A 176 -11.73 -10.38 -12.10
CA GLY A 176 -12.64 -11.37 -12.70
C GLY A 176 -14.12 -11.13 -12.39
N ILE A 177 -14.46 -10.18 -11.52
CA ILE A 177 -15.84 -9.85 -11.17
C ILE A 177 -16.30 -8.58 -11.87
N GLY A 178 -17.40 -8.68 -12.61
CA GLY A 178 -17.96 -7.59 -13.40
C GLY A 178 -17.73 -7.78 -14.89
N SER A 179 -18.49 -7.05 -15.69
CA SER A 179 -18.45 -7.10 -17.16
C SER A 179 -17.59 -6.01 -17.80
N GLY A 180 -17.16 -5.00 -17.03
CA GLY A 180 -16.28 -3.93 -17.48
C GLY A 180 -14.85 -4.41 -17.80
N PRO A 181 -14.04 -3.60 -18.48
CA PRO A 181 -12.73 -4.01 -18.99
C PRO A 181 -11.72 -4.36 -17.90
N LEU A 182 -11.98 -3.95 -16.65
CA LEU A 182 -11.11 -4.17 -15.50
C LEU A 182 -11.75 -5.03 -14.40
N GLY A 183 -13.00 -5.47 -14.56
CA GLY A 183 -13.80 -5.99 -13.45
C GLY A 183 -13.74 -5.02 -12.25
N GLN A 184 -13.45 -5.50 -11.05
CA GLN A 184 -13.30 -4.64 -9.87
C GLN A 184 -11.93 -3.96 -9.74
N GLY A 185 -10.97 -4.23 -10.63
CA GLY A 185 -9.68 -3.52 -10.61
C GLY A 185 -9.82 -2.07 -11.07
N ASN A 186 -8.97 -1.17 -10.56
CA ASN A 186 -8.79 0.15 -11.18
C ASN A 186 -7.52 0.16 -12.03
N LEU A 187 -7.45 1.08 -12.99
CA LEU A 187 -6.26 1.40 -13.75
C LEU A 187 -5.79 2.81 -13.43
N THR A 188 -4.51 2.99 -13.13
CA THR A 188 -3.89 4.32 -12.92
C THR A 188 -2.60 4.45 -13.74
N SER A 189 -2.62 5.32 -14.75
CA SER A 189 -1.56 5.41 -15.76
C SER A 189 -1.36 6.84 -16.28
N ASN A 190 -0.12 7.19 -16.65
CA ASN A 190 0.30 8.53 -17.07
C ASN A 190 -0.11 9.68 -16.11
N ASN A 191 -0.29 9.36 -14.83
CA ASN A 191 -0.46 10.36 -13.77
C ASN A 191 0.92 10.77 -13.24
N THR A 192 1.00 11.74 -12.31
CA THR A 192 2.26 11.99 -11.59
C THR A 192 2.64 10.78 -10.76
N MET A 193 1.66 10.11 -10.16
CA MET A 193 1.80 8.82 -9.49
C MET A 193 0.49 8.04 -9.60
N GLY A 194 0.52 6.71 -9.44
CA GLY A 194 -0.68 5.89 -9.59
C GLY A 194 -1.67 6.08 -8.45
N ILE A 195 -1.32 5.54 -7.26
CA ILE A 195 -2.14 5.60 -6.05
C ILE A 195 -1.31 6.15 -4.87
N GLY A 196 -1.82 7.18 -4.20
CA GLY A 196 -1.20 7.78 -3.01
C GLY A 196 -1.90 7.40 -1.71
N ILE A 197 -1.13 7.18 -0.64
CA ILE A 197 -1.60 7.08 0.75
C ILE A 197 -0.77 8.06 1.58
N TRP A 198 -1.35 9.21 1.91
CA TRP A 198 -0.62 10.32 2.51
C TRP A 198 -1.24 10.80 3.82
N ASP A 199 -0.45 11.57 4.56
CA ASP A 199 -0.79 12.16 5.84
C ASP A 199 -0.91 11.14 6.98
N VAL A 200 -0.58 11.62 8.18
CA VAL A 200 -0.73 10.86 9.42
C VAL A 200 -2.17 10.42 9.62
N GLY A 201 -2.35 9.14 9.93
CA GLY A 201 -3.64 8.54 10.25
C GLY A 201 -4.37 7.94 9.05
N THR A 202 -3.80 8.03 7.84
CA THR A 202 -4.33 7.38 6.63
C THR A 202 -3.93 5.91 6.62
N ASP A 203 -4.67 5.14 7.42
CA ASP A 203 -4.24 3.83 7.91
C ASP A 203 -5.20 2.69 7.53
N ILE A 204 -4.68 1.47 7.49
CA ILE A 204 -5.48 0.23 7.36
C ILE A 204 -6.36 0.26 6.10
N ASN A 205 -5.84 0.81 5.00
CA ASN A 205 -6.46 0.77 3.69
C ASN A 205 -5.96 -0.45 2.90
N ILE A 206 -6.76 -0.92 1.96
CA ILE A 206 -6.46 -2.08 1.12
C ILE A 206 -6.40 -1.63 -0.34
N ILE A 207 -5.28 -1.87 -0.99
CA ILE A 207 -5.08 -1.65 -2.42
C ILE A 207 -4.89 -3.01 -3.07
N THR A 208 -5.84 -3.48 -3.87
CA THR A 208 -5.81 -4.86 -4.42
C THR A 208 -6.33 -4.92 -5.86
N GLY A 209 -5.76 -5.80 -6.68
CA GLY A 209 -6.24 -6.05 -8.05
C GLY A 209 -6.13 -4.88 -9.02
N ASN A 210 -5.37 -3.82 -8.71
CA ASN A 210 -5.23 -2.66 -9.59
C ASN A 210 -4.16 -2.87 -10.67
N LEU A 211 -4.34 -2.21 -11.82
CA LEU A 211 -3.34 -2.05 -12.87
C LEU A 211 -2.68 -0.66 -12.72
N VAL A 212 -1.38 -0.60 -12.52
CA VAL A 212 -0.66 0.65 -12.22
C VAL A 212 0.52 0.81 -13.17
N GLY A 213 0.43 1.79 -14.07
CA GLY A 213 1.44 2.11 -15.09
C GLY A 213 1.31 1.29 -16.39
N THR A 214 0.20 0.60 -16.60
CA THR A 214 -0.07 -0.22 -17.79
C THR A 214 -1.29 0.25 -18.59
N ASP A 215 -1.53 -0.36 -19.75
CA ASP A 215 -2.83 -0.32 -20.41
C ASP A 215 -3.85 -1.27 -19.75
N ALA A 216 -5.11 -1.26 -20.22
CA ALA A 216 -6.16 -2.11 -19.66
C ALA A 216 -5.89 -3.63 -19.80
N SER A 217 -4.97 -4.03 -20.69
CA SER A 217 -4.52 -5.43 -20.80
C SER A 217 -3.43 -5.81 -19.78
N GLY A 218 -2.84 -4.83 -19.10
CA GLY A 218 -1.74 -5.01 -18.14
C GLY A 218 -0.38 -5.25 -18.79
N LYS A 219 -0.21 -4.97 -20.09
CA LYS A 219 0.98 -5.38 -20.86
C LYS A 219 1.79 -4.23 -21.46
N GLU A 220 1.10 -3.20 -21.92
CA GLU A 220 1.72 -2.08 -22.63
C GLU A 220 2.14 -0.98 -21.64
N ASP A 221 3.27 -0.34 -21.95
CA ASP A 221 3.83 0.76 -21.14
C ASP A 221 2.93 2.00 -21.21
N ARG A 222 2.35 2.36 -20.06
CA ARG A 222 1.63 3.60 -19.81
C ARG A 222 2.05 4.19 -18.46
N GLY A 223 3.34 4.07 -18.16
CA GLY A 223 3.91 4.40 -16.86
C GLY A 223 3.43 5.71 -16.24
N ASN A 224 3.25 5.72 -14.92
CA ASN A 224 3.15 6.98 -14.19
C ASN A 224 4.52 7.70 -14.19
N ARG A 225 4.50 9.03 -14.12
CA ARG A 225 5.72 9.87 -14.17
C ARG A 225 6.60 9.77 -12.92
N GLY A 226 6.08 9.17 -11.85
CA GLY A 226 6.77 8.88 -10.61
C GLY A 226 6.46 7.45 -10.17
N SER A 227 6.35 7.22 -8.86
CA SER A 227 6.06 5.91 -8.30
C SER A 227 4.64 5.40 -8.60
N GLY A 228 4.47 4.07 -8.68
CA GLY A 228 3.17 3.44 -8.89
C GLY A 228 2.24 3.62 -7.69
N ILE A 229 2.64 3.08 -6.54
CA ILE A 229 2.00 3.33 -5.24
C ILE A 229 2.98 4.07 -4.34
N TRP A 230 2.56 5.17 -3.72
CA TRP A 230 3.39 5.94 -2.80
C TRP A 230 2.70 6.15 -1.46
N ILE A 231 3.31 5.63 -0.40
CA ILE A 231 2.90 5.78 0.99
C ILE A 231 3.83 6.77 1.72
N THR A 232 3.26 7.79 2.37
CA THR A 232 3.97 8.65 3.33
C THR A 232 3.08 8.93 4.54
N ASP A 233 3.62 8.71 5.73
CA ASP A 233 2.98 8.83 7.04
C ASP A 233 1.74 7.95 7.27
N GLY A 234 1.55 6.87 6.49
CA GLY A 234 0.44 5.92 6.61
C GLY A 234 0.84 4.59 7.26
N VAL A 235 0.00 4.05 8.15
CA VAL A 235 0.30 2.85 8.96
C VAL A 235 -0.64 1.69 8.64
N GLY A 236 -0.10 0.46 8.64
CA GLY A 236 -0.95 -0.74 8.63
C GLY A 236 -1.72 -0.97 7.32
N ASN A 237 -1.32 -0.32 6.22
CA ASN A 237 -1.98 -0.49 4.92
C ASN A 237 -1.56 -1.82 4.27
N LYS A 238 -2.45 -2.41 3.48
CA LYS A 238 -2.19 -3.64 2.75
C LYS A 238 -2.17 -3.39 1.25
N ILE A 239 -1.03 -3.67 0.62
CA ILE A 239 -0.85 -3.59 -0.82
C ILE A 239 -0.81 -5.02 -1.37
N GLY A 240 -1.92 -5.44 -1.94
CA GLY A 240 -2.14 -6.75 -2.54
C GLY A 240 -3.27 -7.55 -1.89
N PRO A 241 -3.63 -8.70 -2.47
CA PRO A 241 -2.94 -9.32 -3.62
C PRO A 241 -3.28 -8.68 -4.97
N ASP A 242 -2.64 -9.21 -6.02
CA ASP A 242 -3.03 -9.11 -7.44
C ASP A 242 -2.97 -7.73 -8.09
N ASN A 243 -2.31 -6.75 -7.46
CA ASN A 243 -1.95 -5.53 -8.19
C ASN A 243 -0.85 -5.84 -9.20
N VAL A 244 -0.94 -5.25 -10.39
CA VAL A 244 0.09 -5.24 -11.42
C VAL A 244 0.72 -3.86 -11.43
N LEU A 245 2.00 -3.76 -11.06
CA LEU A 245 2.75 -2.52 -11.00
C LEU A 245 3.94 -2.59 -11.93
N SER A 246 3.83 -1.91 -13.07
CA SER A 246 4.90 -1.92 -14.07
C SER A 246 5.02 -0.61 -14.81
N TYR A 247 6.22 -0.38 -15.37
CA TYR A 247 6.56 0.78 -16.19
C TYR A 247 6.47 2.14 -15.48
N ASN A 248 6.31 2.19 -14.16
CA ASN A 248 6.36 3.45 -13.42
C ASN A 248 7.78 4.01 -13.44
N ALA A 249 7.93 5.33 -13.61
CA ALA A 249 9.23 5.96 -13.83
C ALA A 249 10.18 5.84 -12.62
N GLU A 250 9.64 5.65 -11.42
CA GLU A 250 10.40 5.45 -10.18
C GLU A 250 10.22 4.02 -9.65
N ALA A 251 9.68 3.86 -8.44
CA ALA A 251 9.41 2.56 -7.86
C ALA A 251 8.01 2.04 -8.22
N GLY A 252 7.84 0.71 -8.25
CA GLY A 252 6.50 0.12 -8.26
C GLY A 252 5.73 0.53 -7.00
N ILE A 253 6.35 0.32 -5.84
CA ILE A 253 5.85 0.74 -4.53
C ILE A 253 6.95 1.51 -3.79
N GLN A 254 6.63 2.72 -3.31
CA GLN A 254 7.50 3.53 -2.46
C GLN A 254 6.86 3.76 -1.10
N ILE A 255 7.63 3.52 -0.03
CA ILE A 255 7.24 3.83 1.34
C ILE A 255 8.29 4.75 1.95
N LEU A 256 7.86 5.95 2.32
CA LEU A 256 8.69 7.04 2.82
C LEU A 256 8.28 7.41 4.25
N SER A 257 9.21 7.93 5.05
CA SER A 257 9.02 8.42 6.43
C SER A 257 8.96 7.31 7.48
N SER A 258 9.59 7.57 8.64
CA SER A 258 9.60 6.70 9.82
C SER A 258 8.21 6.54 10.46
N ASN A 259 7.24 7.36 10.06
CA ASN A 259 5.85 7.19 10.48
C ASN A 259 5.09 6.20 9.58
N SER A 260 5.65 5.76 8.45
CA SER A 260 5.01 4.80 7.56
C SER A 260 5.43 3.36 7.88
N PHE A 261 4.86 2.76 8.91
CA PHE A 261 5.22 1.39 9.33
C PHE A 261 4.02 0.44 9.36
N GLY A 262 4.31 -0.86 9.46
CA GLY A 262 3.32 -1.93 9.43
C GLY A 262 2.60 -2.09 8.09
N ASN A 263 3.12 -1.51 7.01
CA ASN A 263 2.50 -1.62 5.69
C ASN A 263 2.90 -2.94 5.02
N THR A 264 1.94 -3.83 4.83
CA THR A 264 2.16 -5.15 4.27
C THR A 264 2.05 -5.12 2.75
N ILE A 265 3.10 -5.57 2.06
CA ILE A 265 3.13 -5.76 0.61
C ILE A 265 3.10 -7.27 0.36
N THR A 266 2.12 -7.76 -0.40
CA THR A 266 1.94 -9.20 -0.59
C THR A 266 1.39 -9.53 -1.97
N GLN A 267 1.93 -10.58 -2.60
CA GLN A 267 1.35 -11.19 -3.81
C GLN A 267 0.99 -10.19 -4.92
N ASN A 268 1.87 -9.23 -5.19
CA ASN A 268 1.75 -8.32 -6.32
C ASN A 268 2.60 -8.81 -7.50
N HIS A 269 2.26 -8.36 -8.70
CA HIS A 269 3.06 -8.54 -9.91
C HIS A 269 3.82 -7.24 -10.17
N ILE A 270 5.08 -7.16 -9.76
CA ILE A 270 5.90 -5.95 -9.83
C ILE A 270 7.05 -6.18 -10.79
N PHE A 271 7.09 -5.48 -11.92
CA PHE A 271 8.12 -5.67 -12.94
C PHE A 271 8.35 -4.43 -13.79
N LYS A 272 9.57 -4.26 -14.32
CA LYS A 272 9.95 -3.18 -15.25
C LYS A 272 9.63 -1.77 -14.75
N ASN A 273 9.74 -1.51 -13.45
CA ASN A 273 9.72 -0.14 -12.93
C ASN A 273 11.12 0.50 -13.10
N GLY A 274 11.18 1.83 -13.10
CA GLY A 274 12.37 2.57 -13.52
C GLY A 274 13.56 2.50 -12.56
N VAL A 275 13.32 2.23 -11.27
CA VAL A 275 14.38 2.20 -10.25
C VAL A 275 14.31 0.97 -9.35
N PHE A 276 13.17 0.72 -8.70
CA PHE A 276 12.98 -0.38 -7.75
C PHE A 276 11.58 -0.99 -7.87
N GLY A 277 11.44 -2.28 -7.60
CA GLY A 277 10.10 -2.86 -7.45
C GLY A 277 9.42 -2.35 -6.17
N ILE A 278 10.14 -2.42 -5.05
CA ILE A 278 9.72 -1.91 -3.74
C ILE A 278 10.88 -1.09 -3.19
N HIS A 279 10.62 0.14 -2.76
CA HIS A 279 11.62 1.04 -2.19
C HIS A 279 11.18 1.54 -0.80
N LEU A 280 12.03 1.32 0.20
CA LEU A 280 11.85 1.81 1.56
C LEU A 280 12.85 2.94 1.82
N MET A 281 12.38 4.09 2.27
CA MET A 281 13.21 5.28 2.46
C MET A 281 12.84 6.03 3.74
N ASP A 282 13.82 6.71 4.33
CA ASP A 282 13.67 7.57 5.51
C ASP A 282 12.93 6.88 6.67
N GLY A 283 13.20 5.59 6.88
CA GLY A 283 12.56 4.78 7.93
C GLY A 283 11.24 4.11 7.55
N GLY A 284 10.79 4.22 6.29
CA GLY A 284 9.59 3.54 5.80
C GLY A 284 9.64 2.03 6.03
N ASN A 285 8.59 1.45 6.62
CA ASN A 285 8.52 0.07 7.09
C ASN A 285 9.72 -0.36 7.96
N GLU A 286 10.22 0.58 8.77
CA GLU A 286 11.42 0.40 9.61
C GLU A 286 12.66 -0.01 8.80
N GLU A 287 12.63 0.20 7.48
CA GLU A 287 13.65 -0.27 6.52
C GLU A 287 13.98 -1.76 6.73
N LEU A 288 12.94 -2.58 6.93
CA LEU A 288 13.10 -4.01 7.19
C LEU A 288 14.05 -4.64 6.17
N MET A 289 15.07 -5.32 6.69
CA MET A 289 16.12 -5.93 5.86
C MET A 289 15.53 -7.01 4.93
N ALA A 290 15.86 -6.93 3.64
CA ALA A 290 15.48 -7.93 2.66
C ALA A 290 16.07 -9.32 2.99
N PRO A 291 15.37 -10.42 2.65
CA PRO A 291 15.93 -11.77 2.74
C PRO A 291 17.23 -11.92 1.94
N ALA A 292 18.06 -12.89 2.33
CA ALA A 292 19.20 -13.36 1.55
C ALA A 292 18.96 -14.80 1.09
N ILE A 293 19.06 -15.04 -0.22
CA ILE A 293 18.98 -16.38 -0.82
C ILE A 293 20.41 -16.84 -1.13
N PHE A 294 20.82 -17.99 -0.62
CA PHE A 294 22.20 -18.51 -0.80
C PHE A 294 22.28 -19.94 -1.33
N ASP A 295 21.21 -20.72 -1.27
CA ASP A 295 21.10 -22.00 -1.97
C ASP A 295 19.80 -22.01 -2.77
N PHE A 296 19.85 -22.47 -4.02
CA PHE A 296 18.65 -22.68 -4.82
C PHE A 296 18.92 -23.69 -5.94
N ASP A 297 17.87 -24.38 -6.37
CA ASP A 297 17.84 -25.20 -7.58
C ASP A 297 16.58 -24.84 -8.37
N PHE A 298 16.80 -24.24 -9.53
CA PHE A 298 15.73 -23.68 -10.34
C PHE A 298 14.73 -24.74 -10.83
N ASN A 299 15.25 -25.87 -11.30
CA ASN A 299 14.45 -26.93 -11.89
C ASN A 299 13.72 -27.73 -10.82
N ALA A 300 14.34 -27.89 -9.65
CA ALA A 300 13.71 -28.54 -8.52
C ALA A 300 12.67 -27.64 -7.82
N GLY A 301 12.75 -26.30 -8.01
CA GLY A 301 11.84 -25.37 -7.33
C GLY A 301 12.17 -25.17 -5.86
N SER A 302 13.43 -25.35 -5.47
CA SER A 302 13.83 -25.30 -4.06
C SER A 302 14.81 -24.17 -3.80
N LEU A 303 14.70 -23.55 -2.62
CA LEU A 303 15.66 -22.56 -2.15
C LEU A 303 15.81 -22.56 -0.63
N LYS A 304 16.92 -22.01 -0.16
CA LYS A 304 17.21 -21.74 1.25
C LYS A 304 17.77 -20.34 1.41
N GLY A 305 17.42 -19.72 2.51
CA GLY A 305 17.85 -18.37 2.81
C GLY A 305 17.78 -18.03 4.28
N SER A 306 18.08 -16.76 4.56
CA SER A 306 17.92 -16.17 5.88
C SER A 306 17.25 -14.80 5.80
N ALA A 307 16.44 -14.47 6.78
CA ALA A 307 15.70 -13.23 6.94
C ALA A 307 15.57 -12.89 8.43
N CYS A 308 14.68 -11.97 8.79
CA CYS A 308 14.29 -11.75 10.18
C CYS A 308 13.62 -12.99 10.80
N ALA A 309 13.79 -13.16 12.11
CA ALA A 309 13.22 -14.30 12.85
C ALA A 309 11.70 -14.29 12.79
N ASN A 310 11.09 -15.45 12.56
CA ASN A 310 9.63 -15.64 12.48
C ASN A 310 8.93 -14.80 11.40
N CYS A 311 9.69 -14.25 10.43
CA CYS A 311 9.12 -13.49 9.34
C CYS A 311 8.49 -14.40 8.29
N THR A 312 7.39 -13.93 7.72
CA THR A 312 6.82 -14.50 6.49
C THR A 312 7.71 -14.16 5.32
N ILE A 313 8.05 -15.15 4.49
CA ILE A 313 8.88 -14.95 3.29
C ILE A 313 8.04 -15.25 2.06
N GLU A 314 7.89 -14.26 1.18
CA GLU A 314 7.28 -14.45 -0.13
C GLU A 314 8.38 -14.54 -1.18
N ILE A 315 8.31 -15.57 -2.03
CA ILE A 315 9.27 -15.85 -3.08
C ILE A 315 8.65 -15.41 -4.39
N PHE A 316 9.44 -14.69 -5.18
CA PHE A 316 9.06 -14.22 -6.49
C PHE A 316 10.09 -14.61 -7.54
N SER A 317 9.68 -14.55 -8.80
CA SER A 317 10.59 -14.59 -9.92
C SER A 317 10.30 -13.52 -10.96
N ASP A 318 11.35 -13.08 -11.66
CA ASP A 318 11.30 -12.06 -12.71
C ASP A 318 12.41 -12.31 -13.75
N ASN A 319 12.32 -11.62 -14.89
CA ASN A 319 13.40 -11.55 -15.87
C ASN A 319 14.54 -10.60 -15.45
N ASN A 320 14.35 -9.79 -14.39
CA ASN A 320 15.37 -8.90 -13.86
C ASN A 320 15.50 -9.03 -12.33
N SER A 321 15.05 -8.03 -11.58
CA SER A 321 15.34 -7.88 -10.15
C SER A 321 14.11 -7.49 -9.32
N GLU A 322 12.91 -7.63 -9.88
CA GLU A 322 11.66 -7.35 -9.17
C GLU A 322 10.92 -8.66 -8.87
N GLY A 323 9.60 -8.69 -8.98
CA GLY A 323 8.77 -9.87 -8.68
C GLY A 323 7.54 -9.93 -9.58
N GLU A 324 7.73 -10.29 -10.85
CA GLU A 324 6.64 -10.44 -11.82
C GLU A 324 5.72 -11.61 -11.45
N PHE A 325 6.30 -12.73 -11.01
CA PHE A 325 5.57 -13.95 -10.69
C PHE A 325 5.73 -14.29 -9.22
N TYR A 326 4.62 -14.44 -8.52
CA TYR A 326 4.60 -15.01 -7.17
C TYR A 326 4.80 -16.53 -7.26
N GLU A 327 5.84 -17.04 -6.59
CA GLU A 327 6.24 -18.46 -6.62
C GLU A 327 5.69 -19.23 -5.42
N GLY A 328 5.46 -18.54 -4.31
CA GLY A 328 4.94 -19.12 -3.07
C GLY A 328 5.45 -18.42 -1.83
N ARG A 329 5.14 -19.03 -0.69
CA ARG A 329 5.49 -18.51 0.64
C ARG A 329 6.06 -19.60 1.53
N THR A 330 6.94 -19.21 2.43
CA THR A 330 7.39 -19.99 3.59
C THR A 330 7.51 -19.07 4.81
N ASP A 331 7.88 -19.60 5.96
CA ASP A 331 8.17 -18.82 7.16
C ASP A 331 9.61 -19.09 7.63
N ALA A 332 10.30 -18.04 8.05
CA ALA A 332 11.58 -18.16 8.70
C ALA A 332 11.40 -18.64 10.14
N ASN A 333 12.30 -19.51 10.62
CA ASN A 333 12.27 -19.95 12.01
C ASN A 333 12.73 -18.86 13.00
N GLY A 334 12.79 -19.19 14.29
CA GLY A 334 13.25 -18.26 15.33
C GLY A 334 14.69 -17.76 15.20
N ASN A 335 15.51 -18.41 14.36
CA ASN A 335 16.86 -17.97 14.01
C ASN A 335 16.91 -17.24 12.65
N GLY A 336 15.76 -17.00 12.02
CA GLY A 336 15.66 -16.35 10.72
C GLY A 336 16.03 -17.24 9.54
N ALA A 337 16.23 -18.54 9.70
CA ALA A 337 16.52 -19.44 8.59
C ALA A 337 15.21 -19.92 7.94
N PHE A 338 15.17 -19.98 6.62
CA PHE A 338 14.01 -20.49 5.87
C PHE A 338 14.40 -21.45 4.75
N MET A 339 13.47 -22.32 4.42
CA MET A 339 13.55 -23.23 3.28
C MET A 339 12.21 -23.18 2.54
N PHE A 340 12.27 -23.26 1.22
CA PHE A 340 11.09 -23.31 0.35
C PHE A 340 11.27 -24.41 -0.69
N ASP A 341 10.19 -25.13 -0.97
CA ASP A 341 10.10 -26.15 -2.00
C ASP A 341 8.72 -26.01 -2.69
N LYS A 342 8.76 -25.59 -3.96
CA LYS A 342 7.57 -25.44 -4.81
C LYS A 342 7.07 -26.79 -5.34
N GLY A 343 7.94 -27.81 -5.39
CA GLY A 343 7.67 -29.09 -6.05
C GLY A 343 7.64 -29.04 -7.58
N ALA A 344 8.01 -27.91 -8.18
CA ALA A 344 8.09 -27.69 -9.62
C ALA A 344 9.05 -26.54 -9.93
N SER A 345 9.52 -26.43 -11.18
CA SER A 345 10.43 -25.34 -11.57
C SER A 345 9.83 -23.96 -11.29
N PHE A 346 10.69 -23.00 -10.93
CA PHE A 346 10.30 -21.60 -10.85
C PHE A 346 9.94 -21.05 -12.25
N THR A 347 9.19 -19.94 -12.28
CA THR A 347 8.58 -19.42 -13.51
C THR A 347 9.56 -18.62 -14.37
N SER A 348 10.43 -17.83 -13.73
CA SER A 348 11.33 -16.87 -14.38
C SER A 348 12.73 -16.92 -13.76
N PRO A 349 13.83 -16.66 -14.49
CA PRO A 349 15.18 -17.10 -14.11
C PRO A 349 15.79 -16.42 -12.87
N HIS A 350 15.31 -15.24 -12.48
CA HIS A 350 15.83 -14.52 -11.32
C HIS A 350 14.85 -14.60 -10.16
N LEU A 351 15.30 -15.20 -9.05
CA LEU A 351 14.52 -15.30 -7.84
C LEU A 351 14.80 -14.11 -6.94
N THR A 352 13.76 -13.52 -6.41
CA THR A 352 13.80 -12.52 -5.34
C THR A 352 12.88 -12.97 -4.22
N ALA A 353 13.04 -12.38 -3.04
CA ALA A 353 12.13 -12.60 -1.93
C ALA A 353 11.91 -11.32 -1.14
N THR A 354 10.76 -11.22 -0.49
CA THR A 354 10.47 -10.21 0.55
C THR A 354 10.30 -10.90 1.89
N ALA A 355 10.51 -10.17 2.97
CA ALA A 355 10.18 -10.57 4.33
C ALA A 355 9.10 -9.65 4.87
N THR A 356 8.11 -10.23 5.56
CA THR A 356 7.13 -9.48 6.34
C THR A 356 7.26 -9.87 7.81
N ASP A 357 7.52 -8.89 8.67
CA ASP A 357 7.65 -9.10 10.11
C ASP A 357 6.29 -9.23 10.80
N THR A 358 6.30 -9.47 12.12
CA THR A 358 5.07 -9.63 12.91
C THR A 358 4.28 -8.33 13.11
N ASN A 359 4.89 -7.18 12.83
CA ASN A 359 4.23 -5.87 12.88
C ASN A 359 3.62 -5.50 11.53
N GLY A 360 3.86 -6.30 10.48
CA GLY A 360 3.33 -6.09 9.13
C GLY A 360 4.26 -5.28 8.23
N ASN A 361 5.47 -4.93 8.67
CA ASN A 361 6.45 -4.26 7.80
C ASN A 361 6.92 -5.26 6.74
N THR A 362 6.79 -4.92 5.46
CA THR A 362 7.41 -5.70 4.37
C THR A 362 8.69 -5.02 3.87
N SER A 363 9.73 -5.82 3.65
CA SER A 363 11.02 -5.37 3.10
C SER A 363 10.99 -5.14 1.58
N GLN A 364 12.06 -4.52 1.07
CA GLN A 364 12.36 -4.50 -0.36
C GLN A 364 12.61 -5.92 -0.91
N PHE A 365 12.61 -6.09 -2.23
CA PHE A 365 13.07 -7.33 -2.85
C PHE A 365 14.54 -7.60 -2.49
N SER A 366 14.86 -8.88 -2.24
CA SER A 366 16.25 -9.34 -2.12
C SER A 366 17.03 -9.11 -3.41
N VAL A 367 18.36 -9.17 -3.32
CA VAL A 367 19.21 -9.27 -4.52
C VAL A 367 18.75 -10.46 -5.36
N PRO A 368 18.57 -10.30 -6.69
CA PRO A 368 18.15 -11.40 -7.55
C PRO A 368 19.21 -12.50 -7.61
N THR A 369 18.76 -13.75 -7.65
CA THR A 369 19.66 -14.88 -7.90
C THR A 369 20.25 -14.81 -9.32
N SER A 370 21.40 -15.46 -9.51
CA SER A 370 22.06 -15.58 -10.81
C SER A 370 22.49 -17.01 -11.08
N GLY A 371 22.23 -17.49 -12.29
CA GLY A 371 22.40 -18.90 -12.67
C GLY A 371 21.20 -19.77 -12.32
N THR A 372 21.28 -21.07 -12.63
CA THR A 372 20.15 -22.00 -12.46
C THR A 372 20.24 -22.85 -11.19
N ARG A 373 21.39 -22.84 -10.52
CA ARG A 373 21.62 -23.59 -9.29
C ARG A 373 22.82 -23.05 -8.54
N VAL A 374 22.67 -22.88 -7.23
CA VAL A 374 23.77 -22.62 -6.30
C VAL A 374 23.62 -23.53 -5.09
N SER A 375 24.73 -24.14 -4.68
CA SER A 375 24.85 -24.82 -3.40
C SER A 375 26.16 -24.39 -2.74
N LEU A 376 26.04 -23.61 -1.68
CA LEU A 376 27.18 -23.17 -0.89
C LEU A 376 27.49 -24.26 0.14
N ILE A 377 28.68 -24.87 0.09
CA ILE A 377 29.14 -25.81 1.12
C ILE A 377 30.14 -25.06 1.99
N LEU A 378 29.70 -24.62 3.18
CA LEU A 378 30.56 -23.94 4.15
C LEU A 378 31.40 -24.94 4.98
N GLN A 379 30.80 -26.08 5.33
CA GLN A 379 31.45 -27.17 6.06
C GLN A 379 30.84 -28.50 5.60
N GLU A 380 31.69 -29.42 5.14
CA GLU A 380 31.26 -30.75 4.70
C GLU A 380 30.64 -31.55 5.86
N GLY A 381 29.46 -32.15 5.64
CA GLY A 381 28.73 -32.94 6.64
C GLY A 381 27.92 -32.13 7.66
N ASN A 382 27.84 -30.79 7.53
CA ASN A 382 27.00 -29.96 8.38
C ASN A 382 25.70 -29.55 7.66
N ASP A 383 24.60 -30.19 8.04
CA ASP A 383 23.26 -29.95 7.49
C ASP A 383 22.41 -29.00 8.36
N LEU A 384 23.01 -28.31 9.34
CA LEU A 384 22.27 -27.38 10.21
C LEU A 384 21.77 -26.15 9.44
N PRO A 385 20.63 -25.55 9.85
CA PRO A 385 20.14 -24.31 9.26
C PRO A 385 21.17 -23.19 9.36
N ARG A 386 21.32 -22.43 8.28
CA ARG A 386 22.25 -21.29 8.22
C ARG A 386 21.51 -20.02 8.58
N THR A 387 22.17 -19.15 9.33
CA THR A 387 21.65 -17.83 9.67
C THR A 387 22.68 -16.77 9.30
N LEU A 388 22.21 -15.58 8.90
CA LEU A 388 23.09 -14.44 8.67
C LEU A 388 23.53 -13.88 10.04
N LEU A 389 24.84 -13.78 10.26
CA LEU A 389 25.35 -13.09 11.44
C LEU A 389 25.03 -11.60 11.32
N ARG A 390 24.22 -11.08 12.24
CA ARG A 390 24.01 -9.63 12.37
C ARG A 390 25.18 -9.04 13.14
N THR A 391 26.02 -8.28 12.44
CA THR A 391 27.03 -7.45 13.10
C THR A 391 26.35 -6.24 13.71
N LYS A 392 26.52 -6.04 15.02
CA LYS A 392 26.11 -4.81 15.70
C LYS A 392 27.03 -3.65 15.30
N GLN A 393 26.47 -2.45 15.17
CA GLN A 393 27.25 -1.22 15.09
C GLN A 393 27.96 -0.95 16.42
N SER A 394 29.04 -0.15 16.37
CA SER A 394 29.87 0.14 17.55
C SER A 394 29.05 0.66 18.73
N ASN A 395 28.04 1.49 18.47
CA ASN A 395 27.14 2.11 19.46
C ASN A 395 26.03 1.17 19.98
N GLU A 396 25.90 -0.06 19.45
CA GLU A 396 24.92 -1.07 19.88
C GLU A 396 25.56 -2.16 20.79
N LEU A 397 26.86 -2.03 21.05
CA LEU A 397 27.61 -2.90 21.94
C LEU A 397 27.56 -2.33 23.36
N GLU A 398 27.21 -3.16 24.35
CA GLU A 398 27.04 -2.74 25.76
C GLU A 398 28.35 -2.21 26.40
N ASP A 399 29.49 -2.49 25.77
CA ASP A 399 30.84 -2.20 26.28
C ASP A 399 31.62 -1.16 25.44
N ASN A 400 30.95 -0.43 24.54
CA ASN A 400 31.51 0.72 23.80
C ASN A 400 30.92 2.03 24.30
#